data_AF-A0A956SQC1-F1
#
_entry.id   AF-A0A956SQC1-F1
#
_cell.length_a   1.000
_cell.length_b   1.000
_cell.length_c   1.000
_cell.angle_alpha   90.00
_cell.angle_beta   90.00
_cell.angle_gamma   90.00
#
_symmetry.space_group_name_H-M   'P 1'
#
loop_
_entity.id
_entity.type
_entity.pdbx_description
1 polymer ?
#
loop_
_entity_poly.entity_id
_entity_poly.type
_entity_poly.pdbx_seq_one_letter_code
_entity_poly.pdbx_strand_id
1 'polypeptide(L)' 'MYEFEQLYIKHRNRIYKYLYYLSGDKFAAEELTQETFYRAFNSINSFKGHSKISTWLFQIAKYTFYNSLN' A
#
# COMPACT_ATOMS: atom_id res chain seq x y z
N MET A 1 8.21 -7.85 -13.81
CA MET A 1 9.01 -7.19 -12.76
C MET A 1 8.98 -5.67 -12.91
N TYR A 2 9.40 -5.12 -14.06
CA TYR A 2 9.42 -3.66 -14.32
C TYR A 2 8.09 -2.92 -14.13
N GLU A 3 6.95 -3.52 -14.49
CA GLU A 3 5.65 -2.82 -14.41
C GLU A 3 5.19 -2.58 -12.96
N PHE A 4 5.43 -3.54 -12.06
CA PHE A 4 5.12 -3.37 -10.64
C PHE A 4 6.08 -2.38 -9.96
N GLU A 5 7.35 -2.37 -10.36
CA GLU A 5 8.32 -1.40 -9.88
C GLU A 5 7.90 0.05 -10.19
N GLN A 6 7.40 0.30 -11.41
CA GLN A 6 6.86 1.61 -11.79
C GLN A 6 5.64 2.00 -10.94
N LEU A 7 4.74 1.04 -10.70
CA LEU A 7 3.61 1.22 -9.79
C LEU A 7 4.09 1.57 -8.37
N TYR A 8 5.09 0.86 -7.85
CA TYR A 8 5.68 1.14 -6.56
C TYR A 8 6.27 2.55 -6.50
N ILE A 9 7.18 2.92 -7.41
CA ILE A 9 7.82 4.24 -7.45
C ILE A 9 6.76 5.35 -7.51
N LYS A 10 5.72 5.17 -8.33
CA LYS A 10 4.64 6.16 -8.52
C LYS A 10 3.77 6.35 -7.27
N HIS A 11 3.55 5.29 -6.49
CA HIS A 11 2.54 5.30 -5.42
C HIS A 11 3.12 5.30 -4.00
N ARG A 12 4.38 4.84 -3.81
CA ARG A 12 5.02 4.68 -2.50
C ARG A 12 4.87 5.91 -1.62
N ASN A 13 5.25 7.08 -2.11
CA ASN A 13 5.24 8.30 -1.31
C ASN A 13 3.83 8.70 -0.84
N ARG A 14 2.78 8.41 -1.63
CA ARG A 14 1.39 8.71 -1.24
C ARG A 14 0.88 7.73 -0.20
N ILE A 15 1.20 6.45 -0.35
CA ILE A 15 0.86 5.40 0.61
C ILE A 15 1.58 5.63 1.94
N TYR A 16 2.89 5.93 1.90
CA TYR A 16 3.68 6.27 3.08
C TYR A 16 3.08 7.45 3.85
N LYS A 17 2.78 8.57 3.17
CA LYS A 17 2.20 9.75 3.83
C LYS A 17 0.85 9.46 4.48
N TYR A 18 0.03 8.62 3.84
CA TYR A 18 -1.25 8.21 4.40
C TYR A 18 -1.09 7.33 5.63
N LEU A 19 -0.20 6.34 5.57
CA LEU A 19 0.08 5.47 6.71
C LEU A 19 0.74 6.23 7.85
N TYR A 20 1.65 7.16 7.56
CA TYR A 20 2.24 8.05 8.55
C TYR A 20 1.21 8.96 9.24
N TYR A 21 0.25 9.48 8.48
CA TYR A 21 -0.86 10.24 9.04
C TYR A 21 -1.71 9.39 10.01
N LEU A 22 -1.88 8.10 9.72
CA LEU A 22 -2.67 7.19 10.56
C LEU A 22 -1.89 6.66 11.77
N SER A 23 -0.62 6.29 11.60
CA SER A 23 0.21 5.69 12.64
C SER A 23 0.81 6.72 13.59
N GLY A 24 1.05 7.95 13.13
CA GLY A 24 1.82 8.96 13.87
C GLY A 24 3.31 8.61 14.04
N ASP A 25 3.75 7.44 13.58
CA ASP A 25 5.09 6.90 13.75
C ASP A 25 5.75 6.60 12.40
N LYS A 26 6.99 7.04 12.25
CA LYS A 26 7.75 6.93 10.99
C LYS A 26 8.13 5.49 10.68
N PHE A 27 8.56 4.72 11.69
CA PHE A 27 9.01 3.35 11.51
C PHE A 27 7.83 2.45 11.12
N ALA A 28 6.73 2.56 11.86
CA ALA A 28 5.48 1.87 11.55
C ALA A 28 4.98 2.25 10.14
N ALA A 29 5.05 3.52 9.76
CA ALA A 29 4.64 3.93 8.41
C ALA A 29 5.49 3.30 7.30
N GLU A 30 6.81 3.16 7.50
CA GLU A 30 7.69 2.48 6.55
C GLU A 30 7.39 0.99 6.46
N GLU A 31 7.23 0.31 7.59
CA GLU A 31 6.90 -1.11 7.65
C GLU A 31 5.55 -1.40 6.99
N LEU A 32 4.51 -0.65 7.38
CA LEU A 32 3.17 -0.79 6.80
C LEU A 32 3.16 -0.48 5.28
N THR A 33 4.01 0.46 4.83
CA THR A 33 4.14 0.75 3.40
C THR A 33 4.71 -0.46 2.67
N GLN A 34 5.78 -1.06 3.20
CA GLN A 34 6.38 -2.26 2.61
C GLN A 34 5.37 -3.42 2.56
N GLU A 35 4.68 -3.69 3.67
CA GLU A 35 3.67 -4.74 3.76
C GLU A 35 2.48 -4.49 2.80
N THR A 36 2.07 -3.23 2.63
CA THR A 36 1.05 -2.86 1.65
C THR A 36 1.45 -3.26 0.24
N PHE A 37 2.68 -2.93 -0.19
CA PHE A 37 3.14 -3.28 -1.54
C PHE A 37 3.45 -4.76 -1.69
N TYR A 38 3.88 -5.44 -0.62
CA TYR A 38 4.02 -6.89 -0.63
C TYR A 38 2.67 -7.59 -0.86
N ARG A 39 1.62 -7.20 -0.13
CA ARG A 39 0.26 -7.70 -0.35
C ARG A 39 -0.28 -7.36 -1.74
N ALA A 40 -0.02 -6.14 -2.21
CA ALA A 40 -0.41 -5.72 -3.55
C ALA A 40 0.29 -6.55 -4.62
N PHE A 41 1.59 -6.85 -4.47
CA PHE A 41 2.33 -7.70 -5.40
C PHE A 41 1.71 -9.10 -5.49
N ASN A 42 1.43 -9.72 -4.34
CA ASN A 42 0.82 -11.05 -4.28
C ASN A 42 -0.61 -11.08 -4.86
N SER A 43 -1.30 -9.95 -4.84
CA SER A 43 -2.71 -9.85 -5.24
C SER A 43 -2.91 -9.15 -6.59
N ILE A 44 -1.86 -8.72 -7.29
CA ILE A 44 -1.99 -7.89 -8.49
C ILE A 44 -2.74 -8.60 -9.62
N ASN A 45 -2.58 -9.93 -9.73
CA ASN A 45 -3.26 -10.74 -10.73
C ASN A 45 -4.78 -10.87 -10.47
N SER A 46 -5.26 -10.57 -9.26
CA SER A 46 -6.70 -10.57 -8.93
C SER A 46 -7.33 -9.18 -9.10
N PHE A 47 -6.54 -8.15 -9.41
CA PHE A 47 -7.05 -6.81 -9.63
C PHE A 47 -7.80 -6.73 -10.98
N LYS A 48 -9.14 -6.64 -10.90
CA LYS A 48 -10.04 -6.64 -12.06
C LYS A 48 -10.20 -5.28 -12.76
N GLY A 49 -9.48 -4.23 -12.33
CA GLY A 49 -9.53 -2.92 -12.98
C GLY A 49 -10.83 -2.12 -12.78
N HIS A 50 -11.73 -2.54 -11.88
CA HIS A 50 -12.99 -1.81 -11.59
C HIS A 50 -12.79 -0.48 -10.84
N SER A 51 -11.58 -0.18 -10.39
CA SER A 51 -11.22 1.06 -9.73
C SER A 51 -9.85 1.53 -10.22
N LYS A 52 -9.44 2.76 -9.87
CA LYS A 52 -8.06 3.19 -10.11
C LYS A 52 -7.13 2.33 -9.24
N ILE A 53 -5.98 1.95 -9.77
CA ILE A 53 -4.95 1.20 -9.02
C ILE A 53 -4.59 1.91 -7.71
N SER A 54 -4.59 3.25 -7.69
CA SER A 54 -4.38 4.03 -6.46
C SER A 54 -5.45 3.75 -5.40
N THR A 55 -6.72 3.68 -5.80
CA THR A 55 -7.83 3.41 -4.88
C THR A 55 -7.68 2.03 -4.26
N TRP A 56 -7.31 1.04 -5.08
CA TRP A 56 -7.05 -0.32 -4.62
C TRP A 56 -5.85 -0.38 -3.66
N LEU A 57 -4.74 0.31 -3.95
CA LEU A 57 -3.59 0.40 -3.03
C LEU A 57 -3.95 1.05 -1.69
N PHE A 58 -4.79 2.09 -1.68
CA PHE A 58 -5.27 2.70 -0.43
C PHE A 58 -6.17 1.76 0.37
N GLN A 59 -6.96 0.90 -0.29
CA GLN A 59 -7.73 -0.14 0.40
C GLN A 59 -6.82 -1.15 1.10
N ILE A 60 -5.77 -1.62 0.41
CA ILE A 60 -4.78 -2.52 1.01
C ILE A 60 -4.09 -1.82 2.18
N ALA A 61 -3.61 -0.59 2.00
CA ALA A 61 -2.94 0.17 3.06
C ALA A 61 -3.83 0.34 4.29
N LYS A 62 -5.11 0.69 4.08
CA LYS A 62 -6.10 0.80 5.15
C LYS A 62 -6.26 -0.52 5.90
N TYR A 63 -6.45 -1.62 5.17
CA TYR A 63 -6.57 -2.95 5.76
C TYR A 63 -5.32 -3.35 6.55
N THR A 64 -4.13 -3.16 5.97
CA THR A 64 -2.84 -3.44 6.62
C THR A 64 -2.69 -2.66 7.93
N PHE A 65 -3.03 -1.37 7.95
CA PHE A 65 -2.99 -0.55 9.17
C PHE A 65 -3.94 -1.07 10.26
N TYR A 66 -5.22 -1.31 9.94
CA TYR A 66 -6.16 -1.81 10.96
C TYR A 66 -5.77 -3.21 11.45
N ASN A 67 -5.17 -4.04 10.60
CA ASN A 67 -4.70 -5.36 10.99
C ASN A 67 -3.50 -5.29 11.95
N SER A 68 -2.67 -4.23 11.91
CA SER A 68 -1.54 -4.08 12.84
C SER A 68 -1.93 -3.54 14.21
N LEU A 69 -3.21 -3.17 14.42
CA LEU A 69 -3.73 -2.68 15.71
C LEU A 69 -4.36 -3.79 16.56
N ASN A 70 -4.51 -5.00 16.01
CA ASN A 70 -5.05 -6.18 16.68
C ASN A 70 -3.91 -7.15 17.02
#